data_AF-A0A519SLP4-F1
#
_entry.id   AF-A0A519SLP4-F1
#
_cell.length_a   1.000
_cell.length_b   1.000
_cell.length_c   1.000
_cell.angle_alpha   90.00
_cell.angle_beta   90.00
_cell.angle_gamma   90.00
#
_symmetry.space_group_name_H-M   'P 1'
#
loop_
_entity.id
_entity.type
_entity.pdbx_description
1 polymer ?
#
loop_
_entity_poly.entity_id
_entity_poly.type
_entity_poly.pdbx_seq_one_letter_code
_entity_poly.pdbx_strand_id
1 'polypeptide(L)'
;MSCTPAAPQQKFVRSAFDAAYRRTWHRQHSRAGQQMRRVRQRTVEPVFGSLLHHYGLRQVGTKGRAAAHKARLLSAIAYNLKKLLKHPPKQTARVAIALYPTQVGLYSQLFSKYLAGVKRLLVKPLAKRTPSLSSATATVVYNM
;
A
#
# COMPACT_ATOMS: atom_id res chain seq x y z
N MET A 1 -38.93 -46.42 24.07
CA MET A 1 -37.94 -45.32 24.12
C MET A 1 -37.94 -44.75 25.52
N SER A 2 -36.86 -44.91 26.27
CA SER A 2 -36.80 -44.50 27.68
C SER A 2 -36.17 -43.11 27.80
N CYS A 3 -36.98 -42.13 28.17
CA CYS A 3 -36.50 -40.78 28.49
C CYS A 3 -35.67 -40.81 29.78
N THR A 4 -34.58 -40.03 29.82
CA THR A 4 -33.76 -39.85 31.03
C THR A 4 -34.56 -39.08 32.08
N PRO A 5 -34.64 -39.53 33.35
CA PRO A 5 -35.42 -38.84 34.36
C PRO A 5 -34.87 -37.44 34.62
N ALA A 6 -35.76 -36.49 34.90
CA ALA A 6 -35.41 -35.12 35.20
C ALA A 6 -34.55 -35.07 36.46
N ALA A 7 -33.33 -34.55 36.35
CA ALA A 7 -32.48 -34.33 37.50
C ALA A 7 -33.09 -33.21 38.37
N PRO A 8 -33.14 -33.35 39.70
CA PRO A 8 -33.75 -32.36 40.60
C PRO A 8 -33.03 -31.00 40.61
N GLN A 9 -31.81 -30.93 40.05
CA GLN A 9 -31.03 -29.70 39.94
C GLN A 9 -30.00 -29.80 38.80
N GLN A 10 -29.76 -28.68 38.11
CA GLN A 10 -28.69 -28.59 37.11
C GLN A 10 -27.33 -28.69 37.79
N LYS A 11 -26.58 -29.75 37.46
CA LYS A 11 -25.18 -29.89 37.90
C LYS A 11 -24.29 -29.03 37.00
N PHE A 12 -23.56 -28.09 37.59
CA PHE A 12 -22.58 -27.29 36.86
C PHE A 12 -21.38 -28.16 36.50
N VAL A 13 -21.35 -28.69 35.28
CA VAL A 13 -20.21 -29.44 34.77
C VAL A 13 -19.16 -28.44 34.30
N ARG A 14 -17.94 -28.50 34.86
CA ARG A 14 -16.81 -27.73 34.32
C ARG A 14 -16.57 -28.16 32.88
N SER A 15 -16.78 -27.23 31.95
CA SER A 15 -16.46 -27.39 30.54
C SER A 15 -15.01 -27.86 30.36
N ALA A 16 -14.75 -28.67 29.32
CA ALA A 16 -13.39 -29.06 28.94
C ALA A 16 -12.43 -27.86 28.73
N PHE A 17 -12.98 -26.66 28.53
CA PHE A 17 -12.23 -25.42 28.32
C PHE A 17 -12.02 -24.58 29.60
N ASP A 18 -12.48 -25.03 30.76
CA ASP A 18 -12.41 -24.27 32.03
C ASP A 18 -10.97 -23.87 32.38
N ALA A 19 -10.00 -24.77 32.17
CA ALA A 19 -8.58 -24.47 32.38
C ALA A 19 -8.06 -23.37 31.44
N ALA A 20 -8.42 -23.42 30.16
CA ALA A 20 -8.02 -22.41 29.18
C ALA A 20 -8.66 -21.05 29.48
N TYR A 21 -9.93 -21.04 29.86
CA TYR A 21 -10.67 -19.86 30.27
C TYR A 21 -10.04 -19.19 31.50
N ARG A 22 -9.69 -19.96 32.55
CA ARG A 22 -9.02 -19.39 33.72
C ARG A 22 -7.67 -18.77 33.39
N ARG A 23 -6.87 -19.43 32.55
CA ARG A 23 -5.57 -18.90 32.11
C ARG A 23 -5.71 -17.58 31.36
N THR A 24 -6.75 -17.40 30.54
CA THR A 24 -6.98 -16.12 29.86
C THR A 24 -7.56 -15.07 30.80
N TRP A 25 -8.44 -15.46 31.72
CA TRP A 25 -8.96 -14.59 32.78
C TRP A 25 -7.84 -13.98 33.62
N HIS A 26 -6.94 -14.81 34.17
CA HIS A 26 -5.80 -14.33 34.96
C HIS A 26 -4.88 -13.40 34.16
N ARG A 27 -4.60 -13.73 32.89
CA ARG A 27 -3.78 -12.88 32.01
C ARG A 27 -4.43 -11.52 31.76
N GLN A 28 -5.73 -11.48 31.51
CA GLN A 28 -6.46 -10.22 31.28
C GLN A 28 -6.54 -9.34 32.53
N HIS A 29 -6.62 -9.95 33.71
CA HIS A 29 -6.69 -9.22 34.99
C HIS A 29 -5.35 -8.69 35.48
N SER A 30 -4.23 -9.21 34.97
CA SER A 30 -2.90 -8.66 35.24
C SER A 30 -2.79 -7.19 34.80
N ARG A 31 -1.92 -6.41 35.44
CA ARG A 31 -1.67 -5.00 35.09
C ARG A 31 -1.28 -4.83 33.62
N ALA A 32 -0.40 -5.69 33.11
CA ALA A 32 0.00 -5.70 31.70
C ALA A 32 -1.19 -6.03 30.77
N GLY A 33 -2.01 -7.02 31.13
CA GLY A 33 -3.23 -7.38 30.40
C GLY A 33 -4.23 -6.22 30.32
N GLN A 34 -4.46 -5.54 31.45
CA GLN A 34 -5.34 -4.38 31.50
C GLN A 34 -4.82 -3.21 30.67
N GLN A 35 -3.50 -2.93 30.70
CA GLN A 35 -2.89 -1.90 29.87
C GLN A 35 -3.07 -2.21 28.38
N MET A 36 -2.78 -3.45 27.96
CA MET A 36 -2.97 -3.89 26.58
C MET A 36 -4.44 -3.83 26.14
N ARG A 37 -5.37 -4.18 27.04
CA ARG A 37 -6.81 -4.03 26.80
C ARG A 37 -7.18 -2.58 26.50
N ARG A 38 -6.70 -1.61 27.29
CA ARG A 38 -6.96 -0.18 27.07
C ARG A 38 -6.41 0.30 25.72
N VAL A 39 -5.21 -0.13 25.33
CA VAL A 39 -4.61 0.22 24.03
C VAL A 39 -5.45 -0.34 22.88
N ARG A 40 -5.85 -1.61 22.97
CA ARG A 40 -6.72 -2.25 21.96
C ARG A 40 -8.09 -1.56 21.89
N GLN A 41 -8.69 -1.25 23.03
CA GLN A 41 -9.96 -0.51 23.08
C GLN A 41 -9.90 0.83 22.34
N ARG A 42 -8.78 1.53 22.39
CA ARG A 42 -8.59 2.80 21.69
C ARG A 42 -8.32 2.64 20.20
N THR A 43 -7.77 1.51 19.78
CA THR A 43 -7.23 1.33 18.41
C THR A 43 -8.10 0.44 17.54
N VAL A 44 -8.49 -0.73 18.03
CA VAL A 44 -9.21 -1.74 17.23
C VAL A 44 -10.73 -1.64 17.37
N GLU A 45 -11.26 -1.29 18.55
CA GLU A 45 -12.72 -1.21 18.76
C GLU A 45 -13.42 -0.15 17.88
N PRO A 46 -12.86 1.06 17.68
CA PRO A 46 -13.49 2.05 16.79
C PRO A 46 -13.57 1.57 15.34
N VAL A 47 -12.53 0.84 14.90
CA VAL A 47 -12.49 0.24 13.55
C VAL A 47 -13.53 -0.86 13.44
N PHE A 48 -13.60 -1.78 14.41
CA PHE A 48 -14.58 -2.86 14.42
C PHE A 48 -16.02 -2.35 14.50
N GLY A 49 -16.30 -1.36 15.35
CA GLY A 49 -17.62 -0.72 15.41
C GLY A 49 -18.01 -0.09 14.08
N SER A 50 -17.08 0.59 13.42
CA SER A 50 -17.31 1.14 12.08
C SER A 50 -17.65 0.06 11.07
N LEU A 51 -16.88 -1.04 11.05
CA LEU A 51 -17.12 -2.16 10.13
C LEU A 51 -18.48 -2.83 10.40
N LEU A 52 -18.85 -2.98 11.67
CA LEU A 52 -20.10 -3.63 12.10
C LEU A 52 -21.33 -2.82 11.69
N HIS A 53 -21.32 -1.51 11.94
CA HIS A 53 -22.50 -0.65 11.76
C HIS A 53 -22.52 0.10 10.43
N HIS A 54 -21.40 0.65 9.96
CA HIS A 54 -21.35 1.50 8.75
C HIS A 54 -20.98 0.74 7.47
N TYR A 55 -20.19 -0.34 7.59
CA TYR A 55 -19.84 -1.21 6.44
C TYR A 55 -20.66 -2.51 6.42
N GLY A 56 -21.79 -2.52 7.16
CA GLY A 56 -22.82 -3.54 7.05
C GLY A 56 -22.47 -4.92 7.62
N LEU A 57 -21.33 -5.12 8.31
CA LEU A 57 -20.96 -6.47 8.79
C LEU A 57 -21.97 -7.08 9.77
N ARG A 58 -22.80 -6.27 10.45
CA ARG A 58 -23.88 -6.77 11.33
C ARG A 58 -25.02 -7.45 10.57
N GLN A 59 -25.22 -7.07 9.31
CA GLN A 59 -26.36 -7.48 8.49
C GLN A 59 -25.93 -8.36 7.30
N VAL A 60 -24.70 -8.89 7.31
CA VAL A 60 -24.21 -9.78 6.25
C VAL A 60 -24.94 -11.12 6.30
N GLY A 61 -25.93 -11.30 5.41
CA GLY A 61 -26.73 -12.53 5.28
C GLY A 61 -26.12 -13.62 4.39
N THR A 62 -24.78 -13.67 4.24
CA THR A 62 -24.13 -14.65 3.35
C THR A 62 -24.18 -16.06 3.94
N LYS A 63 -24.54 -17.05 3.12
CA LYS A 63 -24.48 -18.47 3.51
C LYS A 63 -23.05 -19.01 3.39
N GLY A 64 -22.54 -19.61 4.47
CA GLY A 64 -21.25 -20.31 4.49
C GLY A 64 -20.04 -19.45 4.85
N ARG A 65 -19.01 -20.11 5.43
CA ARG A 65 -17.81 -19.45 5.99
C ARG A 65 -17.01 -18.68 4.92
N ALA A 66 -16.88 -19.25 3.72
CA ALA A 66 -16.10 -18.65 2.65
C ALA A 66 -16.71 -17.33 2.16
N ALA A 67 -18.04 -17.29 1.97
CA ALA A 67 -18.74 -16.07 1.56
C ALA A 67 -18.66 -14.97 2.64
N ALA A 68 -18.89 -15.33 3.91
CA ALA A 68 -18.75 -14.40 5.02
C ALA A 68 -17.31 -13.86 5.17
N HIS A 69 -16.29 -14.68 4.88
CA HIS A 69 -14.91 -14.25 4.89
C HIS A 69 -14.63 -13.20 3.80
N LYS A 70 -15.09 -13.42 2.57
CA LYS A 70 -14.97 -12.46 1.47
C LYS A 70 -15.66 -11.13 1.79
N ALA A 71 -16.88 -11.17 2.30
CA ALA A 71 -17.63 -9.97 2.70
C ALA A 71 -16.88 -9.16 3.78
N ARG A 72 -16.33 -9.85 4.79
CA ARG A 72 -15.51 -9.21 5.83
C ARG A 72 -14.27 -8.52 5.25
N LEU A 73 -13.55 -9.21 4.36
CA LEU A 73 -12.35 -8.66 3.71
C LEU A 73 -12.68 -7.43 2.87
N LEU A 74 -13.76 -7.48 2.09
CA LEU A 74 -14.20 -6.36 1.26
C LEU A 74 -14.52 -5.13 2.10
N SER A 75 -15.29 -5.28 3.19
CA SER A 75 -15.57 -4.16 4.11
C SER A 75 -14.29 -3.60 4.75
N ALA A 76 -13.34 -4.46 5.14
CA ALA A 76 -12.07 -4.03 5.71
C ALA A 76 -11.20 -3.25 4.70
N ILE A 77 -11.13 -3.73 3.45
CA ILE A 77 -10.42 -3.04 2.36
C ILE A 77 -11.06 -1.68 2.09
N ALA A 78 -12.38 -1.62 1.95
CA ALA A 78 -13.10 -0.36 1.73
C ALA A 78 -12.85 0.66 2.86
N TYR A 79 -12.87 0.22 4.12
CA TYR A 79 -12.53 1.07 5.26
C TYR A 79 -11.11 1.61 5.18
N ASN A 80 -10.14 0.73 4.91
CA ASN A 80 -8.73 1.11 4.82
C ASN A 80 -8.47 2.07 3.65
N LEU A 81 -9.08 1.84 2.49
CA LEU A 81 -8.98 2.73 1.33
C LEU A 81 -9.54 4.12 1.66
N LYS A 82 -10.73 4.21 2.27
CA LYS A 82 -11.30 5.49 2.73
C LYS A 82 -10.36 6.21 3.69
N LYS A 83 -9.70 5.49 4.60
CA LYS A 83 -8.74 6.05 5.54
C LYS A 83 -7.48 6.56 4.84
N LEU A 84 -6.97 5.82 3.86
CA LEU A 84 -5.81 6.21 3.06
C LEU A 84 -6.09 7.49 2.27
N LEU A 85 -7.24 7.59 1.60
CA LEU A 85 -7.64 8.78 0.83
C LEU A 85 -7.81 10.03 1.69
N LYS A 86 -8.15 9.86 2.98
CA LYS A 86 -8.25 10.97 3.94
C LYS A 86 -6.91 11.37 4.56
N HIS A 87 -5.86 10.57 4.38
CA HIS A 87 -4.57 10.83 5.01
C HIS A 87 -3.79 11.86 4.18
N PRO A 88 -3.44 13.05 4.74
CA PRO A 88 -2.64 14.02 4.02
C PRO A 88 -1.25 13.44 3.72
N PRO A 89 -0.69 13.62 2.52
CA PRO A 89 0.66 13.15 2.24
C PRO A 89 1.65 13.83 3.19
N LYS A 90 2.54 13.06 3.81
CA LYS A 90 3.66 13.65 4.56
C LYS A 90 4.51 14.41 3.55
N GLN A 91 4.55 15.73 3.66
CA GLN A 91 5.47 16.55 2.87
C GLN A 91 6.89 16.17 3.29
N THR A 92 7.53 15.32 2.50
CA THR A 92 8.96 15.07 2.60
C THR A 92 9.62 16.14 1.75
N ALA A 93 10.60 16.85 2.32
CA ALA A 93 11.40 17.80 1.56
C ALA A 93 12.07 17.05 0.40
N ARG A 94 11.61 17.30 -0.82
CA ARG A 94 12.19 16.72 -2.03
C ARG A 94 13.34 17.62 -2.44
N VAL A 95 14.57 17.18 -2.16
CA VAL A 95 15.75 17.80 -2.75
C VAL A 95 15.87 17.31 -4.19
N ALA A 96 15.43 18.14 -5.13
CA ALA A 96 15.72 17.91 -6.53
C ALA A 96 17.21 18.20 -6.75
N ILE A 97 18.03 17.16 -6.90
CA ILE A 97 19.41 17.34 -7.35
C ILE A 97 19.32 17.62 -8.85
N ALA A 98 19.50 18.88 -9.23
CA ALA A 98 19.74 19.23 -10.62
C ALA A 98 21.08 18.61 -11.01
N LEU A 99 21.04 17.57 -11.87
CA LEU A 99 22.23 17.16 -12.60
C LEU A 99 22.52 18.31 -13.56
N TYR A 100 23.60 19.04 -13.31
CA TYR A 100 24.15 19.94 -14.31
C TYR A 100 24.40 19.12 -15.58
N PRO A 101 24.09 19.65 -16.78
CA PRO A 101 24.43 18.96 -18.00
C PRO A 101 25.94 18.69 -17.96
N THR A 102 26.32 17.40 -17.98
CA THR A 102 27.70 16.99 -18.08
C THR A 102 28.30 17.76 -19.24
N GLN A 103 29.39 18.51 -18.99
CA GLN A 103 30.11 19.28 -20.00
C GLN A 103 30.75 18.32 -21.03
N VAL A 104 29.92 17.76 -21.92
CA VAL A 104 30.34 16.97 -23.09
C VAL A 104 31.08 17.84 -24.13
N GLY A 105 31.28 19.13 -23.84
CA GLY A 105 31.97 20.09 -24.70
C GLY A 105 33.50 20.00 -24.70
N LEU A 106 34.15 19.45 -23.66
CA LEU A 106 35.62 19.42 -23.59
C LEU A 106 36.25 18.21 -24.31
N TYR A 107 35.69 17.01 -24.12
CA TYR A 107 36.17 15.80 -24.81
C TYR A 107 35.82 15.81 -26.31
N SER A 108 34.68 16.38 -26.71
CA SER A 108 34.31 16.50 -28.12
C SER A 108 35.26 17.43 -28.90
N GLN A 109 35.73 18.52 -28.28
CA GLN A 109 36.68 19.44 -28.93
C GLN A 109 38.08 18.83 -29.09
N LEU A 110 38.56 18.09 -28.10
CA LEU A 110 39.87 17.44 -28.17
C LEU A 110 39.87 16.27 -29.17
N PHE A 111 38.81 15.47 -29.20
CA PHE A 111 38.67 14.38 -30.18
C PHE A 111 38.49 14.89 -31.61
N SER A 112 37.77 16.01 -31.80
CA SER A 112 37.61 16.68 -33.08
C SER A 112 38.94 17.18 -33.65
N LYS A 113 39.79 17.81 -32.82
CA LYS A 113 41.13 18.27 -33.26
C LYS A 113 42.04 17.09 -33.63
N TYR A 114 41.99 16.00 -32.88
CA TYR A 114 42.78 14.79 -33.15
C TYR A 114 42.35 14.11 -34.46
N LEU A 115 41.03 13.94 -34.68
CA LEU A 115 40.48 13.41 -35.93
C LEU A 115 40.71 14.36 -37.14
N ALA A 116 40.64 15.68 -36.94
CA ALA A 116 40.92 16.66 -37.98
C ALA A 116 42.40 16.68 -38.40
N GLY A 117 43.31 16.37 -37.48
CA GLY A 117 44.73 16.16 -37.78
C GLY A 117 44.96 14.93 -38.65
N VAL A 118 44.24 13.82 -38.39
CA VAL A 118 44.33 12.58 -39.18
C VAL A 118 43.70 12.74 -40.57
N LYS A 119 42.57 13.45 -40.69
CA LYS A 119 41.91 13.71 -41.99
C LYS A 119 42.64 14.70 -42.89
N ARG A 120 43.62 15.47 -42.39
CA ARG A 120 44.44 16.36 -43.24
C ARG A 120 45.52 15.59 -44.00
N LEU A 121 45.87 14.38 -43.54
CA LEU A 121 46.85 13.50 -44.17
C LEU A 121 46.23 12.49 -45.15
N LEU A 122 44.91 12.36 -45.15
CA LEU A 122 44.22 11.38 -45.98
C LEU A 122 42.95 12.02 -46.56
N VAL A 123 42.87 12.05 -47.89
CA VAL A 123 41.67 12.30 -48.70
C VAL A 123 41.49 13.75 -49.22
N LYS A 124 41.95 13.94 -50.47
CA LYS A 124 41.46 14.97 -51.42
C LYS A 124 39.95 14.77 -51.67
N PRO A 125 39.18 15.85 -51.93
CA PRO A 125 37.73 15.84 -51.79
C PRO A 125 37.02 15.22 -53.00
N LEU A 126 35.90 14.53 -52.77
CA LEU A 126 34.90 14.34 -53.80
C LEU A 126 33.53 14.76 -53.26
N ALA A 127 32.94 15.71 -53.97
CA ALA A 127 31.70 16.40 -53.66
C ALA A 127 30.49 15.47 -53.58
N LYS A 128 29.44 15.90 -52.86
CA LYS A 128 28.14 16.27 -53.44
C LYS A 128 27.11 16.72 -52.38
N ARG A 129 26.57 17.92 -52.65
CA ARG A 129 25.20 18.47 -52.52
C ARG A 129 24.34 18.18 -51.28
N THR A 130 23.91 19.28 -50.66
CA THR A 130 22.71 19.43 -49.82
C THR A 130 21.43 19.17 -50.63
N PRO A 131 20.32 18.88 -49.93
CA PRO A 131 19.27 19.89 -49.94
C PRO A 131 18.79 20.30 -48.56
N SER A 132 18.37 21.56 -48.58
CA SER A 132 17.81 22.51 -47.64
C SER A 132 16.43 22.20 -47.06
N LEU A 133 16.05 23.05 -46.08
CA LEU A 133 14.69 23.46 -45.69
C LEU A 133 13.89 22.43 -44.88
N SER A 134 13.10 22.76 -43.86
CA SER A 134 12.60 24.05 -43.37
C SER A 134 12.20 23.90 -41.91
N SER A 135 12.35 25.00 -41.17
CA SER A 135 11.62 25.32 -39.94
C SER A 135 10.11 25.25 -40.14
N ALA A 136 9.37 24.73 -39.16
CA ALA A 136 8.04 25.22 -38.82
C ALA A 136 7.61 24.71 -37.43
N THR A 137 7.26 25.68 -36.59
CA THR A 137 6.46 25.64 -35.37
C THR A 137 5.18 24.80 -35.48
N ALA A 138 4.76 24.16 -34.37
CA ALA A 138 3.40 24.32 -33.83
C ALA A 138 3.23 23.51 -32.53
N THR A 139 2.78 24.23 -31.50
CA THR A 139 2.16 23.78 -30.25
C THR A 139 0.95 22.89 -30.50
N VAL A 140 0.79 21.80 -29.74
CA VAL A 140 -0.52 21.26 -29.39
C VAL A 140 -0.52 20.77 -27.94
N VAL A 141 -1.32 21.48 -27.14
CA VAL A 141 -1.84 21.09 -25.82
C VAL A 141 -2.96 20.07 -26.05
N TYR A 142 -2.94 18.92 -25.37
CA TYR A 142 -4.16 18.25 -24.92
C TYR A 142 -3.93 17.52 -23.60
N ASN A 143 -4.72 17.92 -22.61
CA ASN A 143 -5.05 17.15 -21.43
C ASN A 143 -5.85 15.90 -21.83
N MET A 144 -5.66 14.81 -21.09
CA MET A 144 -6.68 13.79 -20.82
C MET A 144 -6.84 13.65 -19.31
#